data_AF-A0A0G1YBK2-F1
#
_entry.id   AF-A0A0G1YBK2-F1
#
_cell.length_a   1.000
_cell.length_b   1.000
_cell.length_c   1.000
_cell.angle_alpha   90.00
_cell.angle_beta   90.00
_cell.angle_gamma   90.00
#
_symmetry.space_group_name_H-M   'P 1'
#
loop_
_entity.id
_entity.type
_entity.pdbx_description
1 polymer ?
#
loop_
_entity_poly.entity_id
_entity_poly.type
_entity_poly.pdbx_seq_one_letter_code
_entity_poly.pdbx_strand_id
1 'polypeptide(L)'
;MDQKGVPQGFNRLAEQKFLDLDYFQRESYVEEAERSMNIGLKGPSDKPIDHLKMRIRHELQVKDWEGAEELLAEAWTIAEGEDVHELRSMENYLKQFRGAENERNAPSEAISQTLESMRETIAEAPSSVQQLYYEAAQRGYNTLAALTTQMYNLVWCHDHGYLNGHREEMLYQASFDETEDIVEHGHRQYGLENINLDAVDDEKKADAMRPYRRTWAPTLYHMDASNGSSRACYLNELQSKNAARDYWSTLKIRNISYEKQYYLVKNVNHKIKSGMRKLQKAGVAFTLLGPPVFLN
;
A
#
# COMPACT_ATOMS: atom_id res chain seq x y z
N MET A 1 27.35 14.77 7.48
CA MET A 1 26.86 13.45 7.03
C MET A 1 25.53 13.71 6.37
N ASP A 2 25.46 13.54 5.05
CA ASP A 2 24.20 13.65 4.33
C ASP A 2 23.24 12.63 4.94
N GLN A 3 22.13 13.12 5.50
CA GLN A 3 21.06 12.25 6.00
C GLN A 3 20.51 11.50 4.78
N LYS A 4 21.02 10.30 4.52
CA LYS A 4 20.36 9.36 3.62
C LYS A 4 18.95 9.16 4.19
N GLY A 5 17.95 9.60 3.44
CA GLY A 5 16.55 9.45 3.83
C GLY A 5 16.23 7.99 4.11
N VAL A 6 15.32 7.73 5.03
CA VAL A 6 14.85 6.35 5.27
C VAL A 6 14.10 5.90 4.02
N PRO A 7 14.44 4.77 3.39
CA PRO A 7 13.75 4.26 2.22
C PRO A 7 12.34 3.82 2.59
N GLN A 8 11.39 4.05 1.70
CA GLN A 8 10.04 3.50 1.84
C GLN A 8 10.14 1.97 1.81
N GLY A 9 9.34 1.31 2.66
CA GLY A 9 9.52 -0.13 2.89
C GLY A 9 10.34 -0.47 4.13
N PHE A 10 11.06 0.50 4.73
CA PHE A 10 11.80 0.29 5.98
C PHE A 10 11.11 0.92 7.19
N ASN A 11 10.93 0.14 8.26
CA ASN A 11 10.43 0.62 9.55
C ASN A 11 11.61 1.02 10.44
N ARG A 12 11.92 2.32 10.53
CA ARG A 12 12.94 2.78 11.47
C ARG A 12 12.43 2.70 12.91
N LEU A 13 12.98 1.78 13.70
CA LEU A 13 12.65 1.67 15.11
C LEU A 13 13.21 2.87 15.87
N ALA A 14 12.42 3.38 16.82
CA ALA A 14 12.93 4.30 17.83
C ALA A 14 14.00 3.60 18.67
N GLU A 15 14.99 4.35 19.15
CA GLU A 15 16.15 3.81 19.87
C GLU A 15 15.72 2.89 21.02
N GLN A 16 14.76 3.32 21.83
CA GLN A 16 14.25 2.50 22.93
C GLN A 16 13.64 1.18 22.45
N LYS A 17 12.80 1.21 21.39
CA LYS A 17 12.20 -0.01 20.83
C LYS A 17 13.25 -0.97 20.27
N PHE A 18 14.33 -0.46 19.69
CA PHE A 18 15.44 -1.29 19.23
C PHE A 18 16.21 -1.92 20.41
N LEU A 19 16.43 -1.15 21.48
CA LEU A 19 17.02 -1.64 22.71
C LEU A 19 16.11 -2.64 23.45
N ASP A 20 14.81 -2.62 23.20
CA ASP A 20 13.88 -3.58 23.79
C ASP A 20 13.83 -4.92 23.01
N LEU A 21 14.37 -4.98 21.79
CA LEU A 21 14.48 -6.22 21.01
C LEU A 21 15.50 -7.19 21.63
N ASP A 22 15.26 -8.49 21.50
CA ASP A 22 16.25 -9.50 21.82
C ASP A 22 17.40 -9.55 20.77
N TYR A 23 18.45 -10.31 21.06
CA TYR A 23 19.62 -10.38 20.18
C TYR A 23 19.27 -10.78 18.72
N PHE A 24 18.44 -11.79 18.53
CA PHE A 24 18.08 -12.31 17.20
C PHE A 24 17.13 -11.36 16.45
N GLN A 25 16.26 -10.68 17.18
CA GLN A 25 15.43 -9.61 16.65
C GLN A 25 16.27 -8.40 16.22
N ARG A 26 17.29 -8.02 16.99
CA ARG A 26 18.20 -6.93 16.61
C ARG A 26 19.03 -7.29 15.39
N GLU A 27 19.58 -8.49 15.35
CA GLU A 27 20.39 -8.98 14.22
C GLU A 27 19.58 -8.99 12.93
N SER A 28 18.40 -9.61 12.94
CA SER A 28 17.50 -9.62 11.76
C SER A 28 17.03 -8.22 11.36
N TYR A 29 16.78 -7.32 12.32
CA TYR A 29 16.43 -5.93 12.05
C TYR A 29 17.56 -5.16 11.34
N VAL A 30 18.79 -5.30 11.81
CA VAL A 30 19.96 -4.63 11.22
C VAL A 30 20.24 -5.17 9.82
N GLU A 31 20.13 -6.48 9.61
CA GLU A 31 20.32 -7.09 8.28
C GLU A 31 19.29 -6.56 7.27
N GLU A 32 18.01 -6.50 7.63
CA GLU A 32 16.98 -5.96 6.75
C GLU A 32 17.14 -4.45 6.52
N ALA A 33 17.66 -3.73 7.52
CA ALA A 33 17.98 -2.31 7.40
C ALA A 33 19.06 -2.05 6.35
N GLU A 34 20.18 -2.79 6.42
CA GLU A 34 21.28 -2.64 5.47
C GLU A 34 20.83 -2.97 4.04
N ARG A 35 20.03 -4.01 3.87
CA ARG A 35 19.51 -4.40 2.55
C ARG A 35 18.47 -3.42 2.00
N SER A 36 17.56 -2.94 2.84
CA SER A 36 16.56 -1.94 2.44
C SER A 36 17.18 -0.60 2.04
N MET A 37 18.29 -0.21 2.69
CA MET A 37 19.04 1.01 2.37
C MET A 37 19.80 0.93 1.03
N ASN A 38 19.97 -0.27 0.48
CA ASN A 38 20.64 -0.52 -0.80
C ASN A 38 19.68 -0.61 -2.00
N ILE A 39 18.36 -0.44 -1.80
CA ILE A 39 17.41 -0.28 -2.91
C ILE A 39 17.83 0.99 -3.68
N GLY A 40 18.48 0.80 -4.84
CA GLY A 40 19.12 1.88 -5.56
C GLY A 40 18.15 3.01 -5.91
N LEU A 41 18.66 4.24 -5.93
CA LEU A 41 17.98 5.48 -6.38
C LEU A 41 17.38 5.40 -7.81
N LYS A 42 17.54 4.28 -8.51
CA LYS A 42 17.07 4.03 -9.88
C LYS A 42 15.73 3.26 -9.94
N GLY A 43 15.07 3.02 -8.80
CA GLY A 43 13.81 2.26 -8.75
C GLY A 43 14.02 0.75 -8.94
N PRO A 44 12.94 -0.06 -8.84
CA PRO A 44 13.02 -1.50 -9.11
C PRO A 44 13.44 -1.75 -10.56
N SER A 45 14.25 -2.79 -10.78
CA SER A 45 14.47 -3.26 -12.14
C SER A 45 13.22 -3.95 -12.69
N ASP A 46 13.12 -4.13 -14.01
CA ASP A 46 12.01 -4.85 -14.65
C ASP A 46 11.97 -6.35 -14.28
N LYS A 47 12.88 -6.84 -13.45
CA LYS A 47 12.89 -8.23 -13.00
C LYS A 47 11.69 -8.49 -12.08
N PRO A 48 10.89 -9.54 -12.34
CA PRO A 48 9.75 -9.89 -11.49
C PRO A 48 10.08 -10.03 -9.99
N ILE A 49 11.27 -10.55 -9.66
CA ILE A 49 11.72 -10.73 -8.28
C ILE A 49 11.86 -9.42 -7.51
N ASP A 50 12.27 -8.32 -8.16
CA ASP A 50 12.40 -7.02 -7.49
C ASP A 50 11.03 -6.46 -7.08
N HIS A 51 10.02 -6.64 -7.94
CA HIS A 51 8.64 -6.29 -7.60
C HIS A 51 8.08 -7.14 -6.45
N LEU A 52 8.43 -8.43 -6.38
CA LEU A 52 8.03 -9.29 -5.26
C LEU A 52 8.69 -8.86 -3.96
N LYS A 53 10.00 -8.58 -3.96
CA LYS A 53 10.74 -8.09 -2.79
C LYS A 53 10.14 -6.81 -2.23
N MET A 54 9.75 -5.85 -3.08
CA MET A 54 9.06 -4.62 -2.62
C MET A 54 7.71 -4.92 -1.96
N ARG A 55 6.92 -5.82 -2.53
CA ARG A 55 5.63 -6.23 -1.95
C ARG A 55 5.82 -6.95 -0.62
N ILE A 56 6.78 -7.87 -0.51
CA ILE A 56 7.11 -8.56 0.74
C ILE A 56 7.44 -7.56 1.84
N ARG A 57 8.34 -6.60 1.57
CA ARG A 57 8.69 -5.55 2.53
C ARG A 57 7.46 -4.77 2.98
N HIS A 58 6.60 -4.37 2.05
CA HIS A 58 5.35 -3.70 2.40
C HIS A 58 4.49 -4.53 3.35
N GLU A 59 4.26 -5.82 3.05
CA GLU A 59 3.46 -6.70 3.92
C GLU A 59 4.08 -6.85 5.32
N LEU A 60 5.40 -7.03 5.42
CA LEU A 60 6.12 -7.09 6.70
C LEU A 60 5.93 -5.81 7.53
N GLN A 61 5.91 -4.64 6.88
CA GLN A 61 5.72 -3.36 7.57
C GLN A 61 4.31 -3.12 8.09
N VAL A 62 3.31 -3.53 7.32
CA VAL A 62 1.90 -3.44 7.73
C VAL A 62 1.48 -4.62 8.61
N LYS A 63 2.44 -5.48 8.99
CA LYS A 63 2.26 -6.69 9.81
C LYS A 63 1.28 -7.68 9.21
N ASP A 64 1.18 -7.70 7.88
CA ASP A 64 0.40 -8.69 7.16
C ASP A 64 1.27 -9.95 6.96
N TRP A 65 1.45 -10.69 8.06
CA TRP A 65 2.35 -11.84 8.11
C TRP A 65 1.97 -12.93 7.10
N GLU A 66 0.68 -13.22 6.95
CA GLU A 66 0.17 -14.19 5.96
C GLU A 66 0.48 -13.73 4.53
N GLY A 67 0.25 -12.44 4.23
CA GLY A 67 0.55 -11.87 2.92
C GLY A 67 2.04 -11.94 2.59
N ALA A 68 2.90 -11.65 3.58
CA ALA A 68 4.34 -11.77 3.44
C ALA A 68 4.78 -13.23 3.18
N GLU A 69 4.18 -14.22 3.86
CA GLU A 69 4.48 -15.65 3.65
C GLU A 69 4.12 -16.13 2.24
N GLU A 70 2.94 -15.76 1.75
CA GLU A 70 2.50 -16.13 0.39
C GLU A 70 3.43 -15.54 -0.68
N LEU A 71 3.83 -14.27 -0.51
CA LEU A 71 4.74 -13.61 -1.44
C LEU A 71 6.16 -14.15 -1.35
N LEU A 72 6.64 -14.51 -0.15
CA LEU A 72 7.93 -15.18 0.03
C LEU A 72 7.94 -16.52 -0.69
N ALA A 73 6.86 -17.31 -0.57
CA ALA A 73 6.74 -18.58 -1.28
C ALA A 73 6.77 -18.39 -2.81
N GLU A 74 6.08 -17.38 -3.35
CA GLU A 74 6.15 -17.02 -4.77
C GLU A 74 7.57 -16.60 -5.18
N ALA A 75 8.21 -15.73 -4.41
CA ALA A 75 9.55 -15.20 -4.69
C ALA A 75 10.63 -16.28 -4.69
N TRP A 76 10.56 -17.24 -3.76
CA TRP A 76 11.50 -18.36 -3.68
C TRP A 76 11.51 -19.23 -4.94
N THR A 77 10.41 -19.29 -5.71
CA THR A 77 10.35 -20.09 -6.95
C THR A 77 11.19 -19.52 -8.09
N ILE A 78 11.55 -18.24 -8.03
CA ILE A 78 12.27 -17.52 -9.09
C ILE A 78 13.56 -16.85 -8.60
N ALA A 79 13.96 -17.08 -7.34
CA ALA A 79 15.09 -16.41 -6.72
C ALA A 79 16.43 -17.00 -7.17
N GLU A 80 17.39 -16.14 -7.53
CA GLU A 80 18.73 -16.52 -7.95
C GLU A 80 19.78 -15.58 -7.33
N GLY A 81 21.02 -16.07 -7.14
CA GLY A 81 22.15 -15.23 -6.71
C GLY A 81 21.90 -14.45 -5.41
N GLU A 82 22.05 -13.12 -5.47
CA GLU A 82 21.86 -12.23 -4.32
C GLU A 82 20.40 -12.19 -3.80
N ASP A 83 19.42 -12.52 -4.64
CA ASP A 83 18.01 -12.54 -4.24
C ASP A 83 17.77 -13.56 -3.11
N VAL A 84 18.47 -14.70 -3.14
CA VAL A 84 18.41 -15.73 -2.09
C VAL A 84 18.77 -15.17 -0.72
N HIS A 85 19.75 -14.27 -0.66
CA HIS A 85 20.19 -13.66 0.58
C HIS A 85 19.20 -12.61 1.07
N GLU A 86 18.63 -11.80 0.17
CA GLU A 86 17.57 -10.86 0.53
C GLU A 86 16.30 -11.57 1.03
N LEU A 87 15.86 -12.63 0.35
CA LEU A 87 14.67 -13.38 0.78
C LEU A 87 14.88 -14.07 2.13
N ARG A 88 16.09 -14.58 2.42
CA ARG A 88 16.43 -15.13 3.75
C ARG A 88 16.33 -14.08 4.84
N SER A 89 16.80 -12.86 4.59
CA SER A 89 16.68 -11.74 5.54
C SER A 89 15.20 -11.46 5.86
N MET A 90 14.37 -11.33 4.83
CA MET A 90 12.93 -11.09 4.98
C MET A 90 12.23 -12.24 5.71
N GLU A 91 12.56 -13.49 5.39
CA GLU A 91 12.02 -14.68 6.04
C GLU A 91 12.42 -14.76 7.52
N ASN A 92 13.68 -14.42 7.84
CA ASN A 92 14.15 -14.35 9.22
C ASN A 92 13.42 -13.26 9.99
N TYR A 93 13.28 -12.07 9.41
CA TYR A 93 12.51 -10.98 10.01
C TYR A 93 11.07 -11.42 10.31
N LEU A 94 10.38 -12.01 9.32
CA LEU A 94 9.04 -12.56 9.50
C LEU A 94 8.97 -13.52 10.69
N LYS A 95 9.87 -14.51 10.77
CA LYS A 95 9.89 -15.51 11.86
C LYS A 95 10.07 -14.86 13.23
N GLN A 96 10.98 -13.90 13.37
CA GLN A 96 11.31 -13.27 14.64
C GLN A 96 10.22 -12.31 15.14
N PHE A 97 9.56 -11.59 14.22
CA PHE A 97 8.56 -10.59 14.58
C PHE A 97 7.13 -11.16 14.62
N ARG A 98 6.83 -12.22 13.85
CA ARG A 98 5.55 -12.96 13.97
C ARG A 98 5.43 -13.67 15.31
N GLY A 99 6.51 -14.30 15.79
CA GLY A 99 6.50 -15.10 17.03
C GLY A 99 6.13 -14.33 18.30
N ALA A 100 6.25 -12.99 18.29
CA ALA A 100 5.84 -12.12 19.39
C ALA A 100 4.33 -11.81 19.40
N GLU A 101 3.64 -11.95 18.27
CA GLU A 101 2.21 -11.71 18.09
C GLU A 101 1.53 -13.06 17.82
N ASN A 102 1.26 -13.83 18.88
CA ASN A 102 0.54 -15.11 18.79
C ASN A 102 -0.93 -14.89 18.40
N GLU A 103 -1.21 -14.67 17.12
CA GLU A 103 -2.51 -15.01 16.54
C GLU A 103 -2.42 -16.44 16.00
N ARG A 104 -3.06 -17.34 16.74
CA ARG A 104 -3.33 -18.71 16.31
C ARG A 104 -4.08 -18.63 14.98
N ASN A 105 -3.56 -19.32 13.96
CA ASN A 105 -4.32 -19.66 12.76
C ASN A 105 -5.65 -20.28 13.22
N ALA A 106 -6.73 -19.48 13.19
CA ALA A 106 -8.06 -19.98 13.41
C ALA A 106 -8.36 -20.99 12.27
N PRO A 107 -9.14 -22.06 12.54
CA PRO A 107 -9.58 -22.96 11.49
C PRO A 107 -10.20 -22.13 10.35
N SER A 108 -10.01 -22.58 9.12
CA SER A 108 -10.61 -22.00 7.91
C SER A 108 -12.03 -21.53 8.21
N GLU A 109 -12.21 -20.22 8.39
CA GLU A 109 -13.54 -19.64 8.57
C GLU A 109 -14.36 -20.01 7.35
N ALA A 110 -15.65 -20.29 7.56
CA ALA A 110 -16.55 -20.51 6.44
C ALA A 110 -16.53 -19.24 5.57
N ILE A 111 -16.59 -19.38 4.24
CA ILE A 111 -16.58 -18.27 3.27
C ILE A 111 -17.59 -17.18 3.66
N SER A 112 -18.78 -17.58 4.12
CA SER A 112 -19.81 -16.66 4.61
C SER A 112 -19.36 -15.83 5.82
N GLN A 113 -18.62 -16.43 6.76
CA GLN A 113 -18.08 -15.71 7.93
C GLN A 113 -17.00 -14.71 7.49
N THR A 114 -16.15 -15.08 6.53
CA THR A 114 -15.16 -14.15 5.95
C THR A 114 -15.85 -12.96 5.28
N LEU A 115 -16.94 -13.17 4.53
CA LEU A 115 -17.71 -12.09 3.92
C LEU A 115 -18.34 -11.16 4.96
N GLU A 116 -19.00 -11.71 5.98
CA GLU A 116 -19.60 -10.88 7.04
C GLU A 116 -18.54 -10.09 7.81
N SER A 117 -17.43 -10.74 8.20
CA SER A 117 -16.32 -10.07 8.87
C SER A 117 -15.73 -8.93 8.05
N MET A 118 -15.61 -9.10 6.73
CA MET A 118 -15.17 -8.02 5.84
C MET A 118 -16.18 -6.87 5.77
N ARG A 119 -17.50 -7.16 5.74
CA ARG A 119 -18.55 -6.13 5.73
C ARG A 119 -18.55 -5.34 7.03
N GLU A 120 -18.45 -6.03 8.17
CA GLU A 120 -18.33 -5.41 9.49
C GLU A 120 -17.07 -4.53 9.57
N THR A 121 -15.93 -5.05 9.10
CA THR A 121 -14.67 -4.31 9.05
C THR A 121 -14.77 -3.04 8.20
N ILE A 122 -15.42 -3.11 7.02
CA ILE A 122 -15.62 -1.90 6.19
C ILE A 122 -16.61 -0.94 6.86
N ALA A 123 -17.60 -1.44 7.61
CA ALA A 123 -18.53 -0.59 8.35
C ALA A 123 -17.85 0.20 9.49
N GLU A 124 -16.70 -0.25 10.00
CA GLU A 124 -15.87 0.54 10.93
C GLU A 124 -15.23 1.77 10.27
N ALA A 125 -15.09 1.78 8.94
CA ALA A 125 -14.54 2.91 8.21
C ALA A 125 -15.53 4.10 8.19
N PRO A 126 -15.03 5.36 8.12
CA PRO A 126 -15.90 6.52 7.94
C PRO A 126 -16.85 6.35 6.74
N SER A 127 -18.12 6.71 6.91
CA SER A 127 -19.15 6.52 5.88
C SER A 127 -18.77 7.08 4.51
N SER A 128 -18.06 8.21 4.49
CA SER A 128 -17.57 8.88 3.29
C SER A 128 -16.49 8.12 2.50
N VAL A 129 -15.92 7.06 3.08
CA VAL A 129 -14.91 6.20 2.42
C VAL A 129 -15.36 4.75 2.24
N GLN A 130 -16.48 4.33 2.82
CA GLN A 130 -16.94 2.93 2.74
C GLN A 130 -17.11 2.49 1.28
N GLN A 131 -17.70 3.36 0.44
CA GLN A 131 -17.89 3.08 -0.98
C GLN A 131 -16.56 2.87 -1.73
N LEU A 132 -15.49 3.57 -1.36
CA LEU A 132 -14.14 3.35 -1.90
C LEU A 132 -13.63 1.94 -1.63
N TYR A 133 -13.81 1.44 -0.41
CA TYR A 133 -13.43 0.07 -0.08
C TYR A 133 -14.27 -0.97 -0.81
N TYR A 134 -15.59 -0.79 -0.86
CA TYR A 134 -16.48 -1.72 -1.56
C TYR A 134 -16.13 -1.82 -3.04
N GLU A 135 -15.95 -0.68 -3.70
CA GLU A 135 -15.61 -0.61 -5.12
C GLU A 135 -14.20 -1.12 -5.43
N ALA A 136 -13.25 -0.96 -4.51
CA ALA A 136 -11.91 -1.54 -4.65
C ALA A 136 -11.95 -3.07 -4.48
N ALA A 137 -12.69 -3.58 -3.49
CA ALA A 137 -12.85 -5.01 -3.25
C ALA A 137 -13.59 -5.72 -4.40
N GLN A 138 -14.61 -5.09 -4.97
CA GLN A 138 -15.33 -5.60 -6.16
C GLN A 138 -14.44 -5.70 -7.40
N ARG A 139 -13.47 -4.79 -7.57
CA ARG A 139 -12.45 -4.84 -8.63
C ARG A 139 -11.34 -5.86 -8.32
N GLY A 140 -11.39 -6.57 -7.20
CA GLY A 140 -10.49 -7.66 -6.86
C GLY A 140 -9.30 -7.27 -5.98
N TYR A 141 -8.55 -8.29 -5.56
CA TYR A 141 -7.46 -8.17 -4.58
C TYR A 141 -6.38 -7.17 -4.97
N ASN A 142 -5.94 -7.16 -6.24
CA ASN A 142 -4.86 -6.27 -6.68
C ASN A 142 -5.24 -4.79 -6.51
N THR A 143 -6.46 -4.42 -6.87
CA THR A 143 -6.98 -3.05 -6.73
C THR A 143 -7.01 -2.63 -5.26
N LEU A 144 -7.53 -3.50 -4.38
CA LEU A 144 -7.56 -3.23 -2.94
C LEU A 144 -6.15 -3.15 -2.35
N ALA A 145 -5.25 -4.06 -2.71
CA ALA A 145 -3.87 -4.06 -2.24
C ALA A 145 -3.14 -2.78 -2.66
N ALA A 146 -3.30 -2.34 -3.91
CA ALA A 146 -2.75 -1.07 -4.39
C ALA A 146 -3.31 0.13 -3.62
N LEU A 147 -4.64 0.20 -3.45
CA LEU A 147 -5.29 1.28 -2.70
C LEU A 147 -4.72 1.40 -1.28
N THR A 148 -4.71 0.28 -0.56
CA THR A 148 -4.25 0.23 0.83
C THR A 148 -2.76 0.51 0.97
N THR A 149 -1.94 0.12 -0.01
CA THR A 149 -0.51 0.48 -0.08
C THR A 149 -0.33 1.98 -0.22
N GLN A 150 -1.05 2.63 -1.14
CA GLN A 150 -0.91 4.08 -1.35
C GLN A 150 -1.46 4.90 -0.18
N MET A 151 -2.47 4.39 0.54
CA MET A 151 -2.91 4.97 1.82
C MET A 151 -1.83 4.83 2.91
N TYR A 152 -1.15 3.68 2.97
CA TYR A 152 -0.04 3.46 3.90
C TYR A 152 1.12 4.42 3.65
N ASN A 153 1.44 4.70 2.38
CA ASN A 153 2.52 5.61 2.01
C ASN A 153 2.33 7.02 2.60
N LEU A 154 1.08 7.49 2.75
CA LEU A 154 0.78 8.74 3.43
C LEU A 154 1.21 8.71 4.90
N VAL A 155 0.82 7.64 5.61
CA VAL A 155 1.18 7.45 7.02
C VAL A 155 2.69 7.34 7.18
N TRP A 156 3.34 6.57 6.31
CA TRP A 156 4.80 6.45 6.31
C TRP A 156 5.48 7.80 6.09
N CYS A 157 4.99 8.63 5.17
CA CYS A 157 5.51 9.98 4.93
C CYS A 157 5.38 10.90 6.16
N HIS A 158 4.30 10.78 6.94
CA HIS A 158 4.15 11.50 8.21
C HIS A 158 5.09 11.00 9.29
N ASP A 159 5.15 9.68 9.49
CA ASP A 159 5.97 9.04 10.52
C ASP A 159 7.47 9.39 10.35
N HIS A 160 7.89 9.72 9.12
CA HIS A 160 9.28 10.06 8.77
C HIS A 160 9.51 11.55 8.49
N GLY A 161 8.51 12.41 8.73
CA GLY A 161 8.64 13.87 8.61
C GLY A 161 8.68 14.43 7.18
N TYR A 162 8.39 13.62 6.17
CA TYR A 162 8.26 14.07 4.79
C TYR A 162 6.96 14.87 4.57
N LEU A 163 5.88 14.50 5.26
CA LEU A 163 4.60 15.21 5.27
C LEU A 163 4.21 15.58 6.71
N ASN A 164 3.40 16.64 6.82
CA ASN A 164 2.71 17.04 8.04
C ASN A 164 1.46 17.84 7.66
N GLY A 165 0.58 18.15 8.61
CA GLY A 165 -0.68 18.84 8.32
C GLY A 165 -0.54 20.17 7.56
N HIS A 166 0.50 20.96 7.88
CA HIS A 166 0.75 22.23 7.18
C HIS A 166 1.22 21.99 5.73
N ARG A 167 2.18 21.08 5.54
CA ARG A 167 2.71 20.75 4.21
C ARG A 167 1.66 20.09 3.33
N GLU A 168 0.81 19.23 3.88
CA GLU A 168 -0.32 18.64 3.17
C GLU A 168 -1.30 19.71 2.67
N GLU A 169 -1.59 20.73 3.48
CA GLU A 169 -2.50 21.79 3.07
C GLU A 169 -1.88 22.68 2.00
N MET A 170 -0.59 23.03 2.13
CA MET A 170 0.13 23.74 1.06
C MET A 170 0.12 22.98 -0.26
N LEU A 171 0.41 21.67 -0.22
CA LEU A 171 0.36 20.81 -1.40
C LEU A 171 -1.05 20.72 -1.95
N TYR A 172 -2.07 20.59 -1.09
CA TYR A 172 -3.46 20.57 -1.56
C TYR A 172 -3.86 21.86 -2.28
N GLN A 173 -3.49 23.03 -1.78
CA GLN A 173 -3.80 24.30 -2.46
C GLN A 173 -3.06 24.42 -3.80
N ALA A 174 -1.78 24.02 -3.85
CA ALA A 174 -1.03 24.02 -5.11
C ALA A 174 -1.53 22.97 -6.12
N SER A 175 -2.15 21.88 -5.65
CA SER A 175 -2.55 20.76 -6.49
C SER A 175 -3.60 21.11 -7.54
N PHE A 176 -4.38 22.18 -7.35
CA PHE A 176 -5.35 22.63 -8.33
C PHE A 176 -4.65 23.06 -9.63
N ASP A 177 -3.82 24.10 -9.53
CA ASP A 177 -3.07 24.64 -10.68
C ASP A 177 -2.09 23.59 -11.25
N GLU A 178 -1.45 22.79 -10.38
CA GLU A 178 -0.51 21.75 -10.83
C GLU A 178 -1.20 20.61 -11.59
N THR A 179 -2.45 20.27 -11.26
CA THR A 179 -3.20 19.24 -11.99
C THR A 179 -3.60 19.75 -13.38
N GLU A 180 -4.07 21.00 -13.47
CA GLU A 180 -4.40 21.62 -14.75
C GLU A 180 -3.17 21.67 -15.66
N ASP A 181 -2.01 22.10 -15.12
CA ASP A 181 -0.73 22.11 -15.84
C ASP A 181 -0.34 20.72 -16.37
N ILE A 182 -0.54 19.66 -15.57
CA ILE A 182 -0.26 18.28 -15.99
C ILE A 182 -1.17 17.86 -17.15
N VAL A 183 -2.46 18.21 -17.11
CA VAL A 183 -3.39 17.86 -18.18
C VAL A 183 -3.07 18.61 -19.47
N GLU A 184 -2.65 19.87 -19.37
CA GLU A 184 -2.35 20.71 -20.54
C GLU A 184 -0.96 20.43 -21.16
N HIS A 185 0.06 20.23 -20.31
CA HIS A 185 1.45 20.18 -20.74
C HIS A 185 2.11 18.80 -20.54
N GLY A 186 1.40 17.87 -19.92
CA GLY A 186 1.85 16.51 -19.65
C GLY A 186 2.66 16.37 -18.36
N HIS A 187 2.98 15.11 -18.05
CA HIS A 187 3.65 14.75 -16.81
C HIS A 187 5.13 15.17 -16.74
N ARG A 188 5.55 15.59 -15.55
CA ARG A 188 6.95 15.87 -15.22
C ARG A 188 7.75 14.58 -15.19
N GLN A 189 8.99 14.65 -15.69
CA GLN A 189 9.92 13.50 -15.67
C GLN A 189 10.52 13.26 -14.28
N TYR A 190 10.76 14.33 -13.51
CA TYR A 190 11.39 14.30 -12.19
C TYR A 190 10.65 15.20 -11.19
N GLY A 191 10.85 14.93 -9.89
CA GLY A 191 10.21 15.68 -8.82
C GLY A 191 8.87 15.09 -8.37
N LEU A 192 8.27 15.68 -7.34
CA LEU A 192 6.95 15.30 -6.87
C LEU A 192 5.90 15.78 -7.88
N GLU A 193 5.02 14.89 -8.32
CA GLU A 193 3.75 15.27 -8.93
C GLU A 193 2.65 15.34 -7.87
N ASN A 194 1.85 16.39 -7.94
CA ASN A 194 0.87 16.74 -6.94
C ASN A 194 -0.50 16.89 -7.63
N ILE A 195 -1.26 15.80 -7.64
CA ILE A 195 -2.43 15.62 -8.49
C ILE A 195 -3.68 15.63 -7.62
N ASN A 196 -4.66 16.46 -7.97
CA ASN A 196 -5.97 16.51 -7.36
C ASN A 196 -7.03 16.15 -8.39
N LEU A 197 -7.60 14.95 -8.24
CA LEU A 197 -8.59 14.46 -9.19
C LEU A 197 -9.87 15.27 -9.19
N ASP A 198 -10.14 16.01 -8.13
CA ASP A 198 -11.31 16.88 -8.02
C ASP A 198 -11.06 18.28 -8.61
N ALA A 199 -9.85 18.58 -9.08
CA ALA A 199 -9.51 19.88 -9.70
C ALA A 199 -9.92 19.96 -11.17
N VAL A 200 -10.13 18.83 -11.85
CA VAL A 200 -10.42 18.78 -13.29
C VAL A 200 -11.73 18.05 -13.60
N ASP A 201 -12.32 18.41 -14.75
CA ASP A 201 -13.53 17.77 -15.27
C ASP A 201 -13.36 16.25 -15.46
N ASP A 202 -14.47 15.52 -15.44
CA ASP A 202 -14.48 14.05 -15.51
C ASP A 202 -13.74 13.49 -16.73
N GLU A 203 -13.84 14.16 -17.88
CA GLU A 203 -13.19 13.75 -19.13
C GLU A 203 -11.66 13.88 -19.07
N LYS A 204 -11.13 14.75 -18.20
CA LYS A 204 -9.69 15.04 -18.05
C LYS A 204 -9.01 14.28 -16.91
N LYS A 205 -9.78 13.64 -16.02
CA LYS A 205 -9.23 12.91 -14.85
C LYS A 205 -8.26 11.80 -15.25
N ALA A 206 -8.52 11.11 -16.37
CA ALA A 206 -7.64 10.06 -16.86
C ALA A 206 -6.27 10.61 -17.31
N ASP A 207 -6.25 11.81 -17.92
CA ASP A 207 -5.03 12.47 -18.35
C ASP A 207 -4.23 13.02 -17.16
N ALA A 208 -4.89 13.33 -16.04
CA ALA A 208 -4.24 13.72 -14.81
C ALA A 208 -3.56 12.55 -14.08
N MET A 209 -3.94 11.29 -14.35
CA MET A 209 -3.36 10.12 -13.68
C MET A 209 -1.97 9.79 -14.26
N ARG A 210 -0.95 9.74 -13.40
CA ARG A 210 0.42 9.48 -13.83
C ARG A 210 0.57 8.09 -14.46
N PRO A 211 1.09 7.97 -15.69
CA PRO A 211 1.35 6.69 -16.32
C PRO A 211 2.66 6.08 -15.81
N TYR A 212 2.58 5.14 -14.86
CA TYR A 212 3.73 4.39 -14.35
C TYR A 212 4.20 3.25 -15.28
N ARG A 213 4.48 3.59 -16.55
CA ARG A 213 4.98 2.63 -17.56
C ARG A 213 6.50 2.69 -17.75
N ARG A 214 7.08 3.90 -17.65
CA ARG A 214 8.52 4.16 -17.91
C ARG A 214 9.10 5.31 -17.07
N THR A 215 8.32 5.87 -16.15
CA THR A 215 8.72 6.99 -15.31
C THR A 215 8.49 6.62 -13.85
N TRP A 216 9.45 6.98 -13.00
CA TRP A 216 9.41 6.71 -11.57
C TRP A 216 9.61 8.03 -10.86
N ALA A 217 8.51 8.64 -10.45
CA ALA A 217 8.54 9.89 -9.70
C ALA A 217 7.55 9.79 -8.56
N PRO A 218 7.86 10.30 -7.37
CA PRO A 218 6.89 10.39 -6.29
C PRO A 218 5.62 11.12 -6.77
N THR A 219 4.45 10.58 -6.44
CA THR A 219 3.17 11.21 -6.77
C THR A 219 2.30 11.28 -5.52
N LEU A 220 1.77 12.46 -5.21
CA LEU A 220 0.74 12.66 -4.20
C LEU A 220 -0.59 12.87 -4.91
N TYR A 221 -1.53 11.95 -4.69
CA TYR A 221 -2.91 12.07 -5.13
C TYR A 221 -3.78 12.63 -4.00
N HIS A 222 -4.57 13.65 -4.34
CA HIS A 222 -5.66 14.18 -3.53
C HIS A 222 -6.99 13.76 -4.15
N MET A 223 -7.88 13.22 -3.32
CA MET A 223 -9.20 12.78 -3.77
C MET A 223 -10.23 12.89 -2.64
N ASP A 224 -11.40 13.41 -2.94
CA ASP A 224 -12.62 13.23 -2.17
C ASP A 224 -13.22 11.86 -2.49
N ALA A 225 -13.24 10.93 -1.53
CA ALA A 225 -13.75 9.59 -1.74
C ALA A 225 -15.27 9.55 -2.02
N SER A 226 -16.01 10.62 -1.71
CA SER A 226 -17.42 10.76 -2.04
C SER A 226 -17.63 11.09 -3.53
N ASN A 227 -16.63 11.67 -4.19
CA ASN A 227 -16.72 11.97 -5.61
C ASN A 227 -16.64 10.67 -6.44
N GLY A 228 -17.75 10.31 -7.06
CA GLY A 228 -17.88 9.07 -7.81
C GLY A 228 -16.94 8.98 -9.01
N SER A 229 -16.73 10.07 -9.75
CA SER A 229 -15.87 10.06 -10.95
C SER A 229 -14.39 10.01 -10.58
N SER A 230 -13.96 10.78 -9.57
CA SER A 230 -12.60 10.72 -9.04
C SER A 230 -12.27 9.33 -8.50
N ARG A 231 -13.17 8.76 -7.71
CA ARG A 231 -13.04 7.39 -7.19
C ARG A 231 -12.96 6.35 -8.32
N ALA A 232 -13.85 6.43 -9.30
CA ALA A 232 -13.87 5.49 -10.41
C ALA A 232 -12.58 5.57 -11.24
N CYS A 233 -12.12 6.78 -11.58
CA CYS A 233 -10.88 7.01 -12.30
C CYS A 233 -9.67 6.43 -11.55
N TYR A 234 -9.54 6.80 -10.27
CA TYR A 234 -8.44 6.34 -9.43
C TYR A 234 -8.42 4.80 -9.32
N LEU A 235 -9.55 4.17 -9.00
CA LEU A 235 -9.63 2.72 -8.87
C LEU A 235 -9.43 1.96 -10.19
N ASN A 236 -9.73 2.57 -11.34
CA ASN A 236 -9.46 1.97 -12.65
C ASN A 236 -7.96 1.88 -12.92
N GLU A 237 -7.18 2.90 -12.54
CA GLU A 237 -5.72 2.86 -12.67
C GLU A 237 -5.10 1.78 -11.79
N LEU A 238 -5.73 1.42 -10.67
CA LEU A 238 -5.21 0.44 -9.70
C LEU A 238 -5.42 -1.04 -10.10
N GLN A 239 -6.19 -1.35 -11.15
CA GLN A 239 -6.58 -2.74 -11.45
C GLN A 239 -5.43 -3.66 -11.84
N SER A 240 -4.34 -3.11 -12.39
CA SER A 240 -3.16 -3.86 -12.78
C SER A 240 -2.13 -3.96 -11.64
N LYS A 241 -1.39 -5.08 -11.59
CA LYS A 241 -0.21 -5.21 -10.71
C LYS A 241 0.87 -4.25 -11.20
N ASN A 242 1.20 -3.24 -10.40
CA ASN A 242 2.28 -2.31 -10.70
C ASN A 242 2.96 -1.86 -9.41
N ALA A 243 3.99 -2.60 -8.98
CA ALA A 243 4.67 -2.31 -7.71
C ALA A 243 5.39 -0.95 -7.72
N ALA A 244 5.81 -0.45 -8.89
CA ALA A 244 6.42 0.88 -8.99
C ALA A 244 5.39 1.98 -8.71
N ARG A 245 4.21 1.90 -9.33
CA ARG A 245 3.07 2.79 -9.01
C ARG A 245 2.74 2.74 -7.52
N ASP A 246 2.55 1.53 -7.00
CA ASP A 246 2.10 1.31 -5.62
C ASP A 246 3.12 1.81 -4.59
N TYR A 247 4.41 1.77 -4.94
CA TYR A 247 5.47 2.36 -4.14
C TYR A 247 5.48 3.89 -4.25
N TRP A 248 5.62 4.45 -5.45
CA TRP A 248 5.85 5.88 -5.60
C TRP A 248 4.62 6.76 -5.42
N SER A 249 3.41 6.17 -5.41
CA SER A 249 2.16 6.91 -5.26
C SER A 249 1.68 6.95 -3.82
N THR A 250 1.25 8.12 -3.37
CA THR A 250 0.67 8.37 -2.05
C THR A 250 -0.74 8.90 -2.21
N LEU A 251 -1.70 8.38 -1.46
CA LEU A 251 -3.09 8.86 -1.49
C LEU A 251 -3.43 9.65 -0.22
N LYS A 252 -3.90 10.89 -0.39
CA LYS A 252 -4.58 11.67 0.64
C LYS A 252 -6.08 11.75 0.34
N ILE A 253 -6.88 11.13 1.20
CA ILE A 253 -8.33 11.25 1.12
C ILE A 253 -8.76 12.55 1.82
N ARG A 254 -9.37 13.48 1.08
CA ARG A 254 -9.62 14.86 1.56
C ARG A 254 -10.89 15.02 2.39
N ASN A 255 -11.87 14.13 2.21
CA ASN A 255 -13.13 14.17 2.96
C ASN A 255 -13.05 13.44 4.33
N ILE A 256 -11.85 13.09 4.79
CA ILE A 256 -11.58 12.58 6.15
C ILE A 256 -10.30 13.23 6.71
N SER A 257 -10.18 13.26 8.04
CA SER A 257 -8.96 13.76 8.69
C SER A 257 -7.80 12.77 8.55
N TYR A 258 -6.58 13.24 8.77
CA TYR A 258 -5.38 12.38 8.78
C TYR A 258 -5.52 11.27 9.82
N GLU A 259 -6.02 11.57 11.02
CA GLU A 259 -6.18 10.60 12.12
C GLU A 259 -7.12 9.46 11.74
N LYS A 260 -8.19 9.77 11.01
CA LYS A 260 -9.10 8.75 10.46
C LYS A 260 -8.39 7.90 9.42
N GLN A 261 -7.62 8.50 8.51
CA GLN A 261 -6.88 7.74 7.50
C GLN A 261 -5.77 6.89 8.14
N TYR A 262 -5.09 7.39 9.17
CA TYR A 262 -4.13 6.66 9.99
C TYR A 262 -4.78 5.44 10.66
N TYR A 263 -5.96 5.63 11.27
CA TYR A 263 -6.72 4.53 11.88
C TYR A 263 -7.03 3.43 10.87
N LEU A 264 -7.50 3.79 9.67
CA LEU A 264 -7.79 2.83 8.60
C LEU A 264 -6.56 2.01 8.22
N VAL A 265 -5.42 2.68 8.02
CA VAL A 265 -4.15 2.03 7.65
C VAL A 265 -3.69 1.04 8.72
N LYS A 266 -3.75 1.43 10.00
CA LYS A 266 -3.22 0.60 11.08
C LYS A 266 -4.17 -0.50 11.55
N ASN A 267 -5.49 -0.31 11.43
CA ASN A 267 -6.48 -1.19 12.09
C ASN A 267 -7.47 -1.89 11.14
N VAL A 268 -7.65 -1.38 9.92
CA VAL A 268 -8.72 -1.84 9.01
C VAL A 268 -8.15 -2.51 7.76
N ASN A 269 -7.18 -1.89 7.09
CA ASN A 269 -6.68 -2.32 5.78
C ASN A 269 -6.21 -3.78 5.73
N HIS A 270 -5.43 -4.22 6.72
CA HIS A 270 -4.89 -5.58 6.75
C HIS A 270 -5.99 -6.65 6.89
N LYS A 271 -7.05 -6.37 7.67
CA LYS A 271 -8.18 -7.29 7.86
C LYS A 271 -8.95 -7.48 6.55
N ILE A 272 -9.24 -6.40 5.83
CA ILE A 272 -9.94 -6.47 4.54
C ILE A 272 -9.06 -7.19 3.50
N LYS A 273 -7.74 -6.92 3.49
CA LYS A 273 -6.79 -7.63 2.61
C LYS A 273 -6.76 -9.13 2.87
N SER A 274 -6.65 -9.56 4.14
CA SER A 274 -6.66 -10.98 4.50
C SER A 274 -7.98 -11.64 4.08
N GLY A 275 -9.12 -11.00 4.35
CA GLY A 275 -10.42 -11.48 3.89
C GLY A 275 -10.49 -11.63 2.37
N MET A 276 -10.04 -10.64 1.60
CA MET A 276 -9.98 -10.71 0.14
C MET A 276 -9.10 -11.86 -0.37
N ARG A 277 -7.95 -12.13 0.25
CA ARG A 277 -7.11 -13.27 -0.13
C ARG A 277 -7.82 -14.60 0.09
N LYS A 278 -8.50 -14.76 1.24
CA LYS A 278 -9.29 -15.96 1.55
C LYS A 278 -10.38 -16.18 0.50
N LEU A 279 -11.13 -15.12 0.13
CA LEU A 279 -12.14 -15.19 -0.91
C LEU A 279 -11.55 -15.53 -2.28
N GLN A 280 -10.43 -14.91 -2.66
CA GLN A 280 -9.76 -15.18 -3.93
C GLN A 280 -9.28 -16.63 -4.03
N LYS A 281 -8.68 -17.18 -2.97
CA LYS A 281 -8.26 -18.59 -2.91
C LYS A 281 -9.45 -19.56 -3.03
N ALA A 282 -10.61 -19.17 -2.51
CA ALA A 282 -11.85 -19.93 -2.61
C ALA A 282 -12.56 -19.75 -3.97
N GLY A 283 -12.03 -18.92 -4.88
CA GLY A 283 -12.71 -18.58 -6.13
C GLY A 283 -14.02 -17.84 -5.88
N VAL A 284 -14.07 -16.92 -4.90
CA VAL A 284 -15.28 -16.19 -4.53
C VAL A 284 -15.06 -14.68 -4.70
N ALA A 285 -16.06 -14.01 -5.25
CA ALA A 285 -16.09 -12.55 -5.35
C ALA A 285 -16.57 -11.93 -4.02
N PHE A 286 -16.02 -10.77 -3.68
CA PHE A 286 -16.59 -9.97 -2.60
C PHE A 286 -17.97 -9.41 -2.99
N THR A 287 -18.94 -9.56 -2.10
CA THR A 287 -20.29 -8.99 -2.26
C THR A 287 -20.66 -8.16 -1.04
N LEU A 288 -21.17 -6.95 -1.28
CA LEU A 288 -21.66 -6.06 -0.22
C LEU A 288 -22.88 -6.65 0.49
N LEU A 289 -23.75 -7.32 -0.26
CA LEU A 289 -24.99 -7.92 0.22
C LEU A 289 -25.17 -9.30 -0.40
N GLY A 290 -25.92 -10.16 0.29
CA GLY A 290 -26.34 -11.45 -0.22
C GLY A 290 -25.29 -12.57 -0.07
N PRO A 291 -25.57 -13.75 -0.63
CA PRO A 291 -24.72 -14.92 -0.47
C PRO A 291 -23.38 -14.81 -1.23
N PRO A 292 -22.41 -15.71 -0.96
CA PRO A 292 -21.18 -15.80 -1.73
C PRO A 292 -21.44 -16.03 -3.23
N VAL A 293 -20.66 -15.37 -4.08
CA VAL A 293 -20.70 -15.55 -5.54
C VAL A 293 -19.39 -16.19 -5.98
N PHE A 294 -19.47 -17.41 -6.52
CA PHE A 294 -18.30 -18.13 -7.02
C PHE A 294 -17.91 -17.63 -8.42
N LEU A 295 -16.63 -17.35 -8.59
CA LEU A 295 -15.97 -17.00 -9.84
C LEU A 295 -15.66 -18.32 -10.56
N ASN A 296 -16.25 -18.51 -11.74
CA ASN A 296 -15.98 -19.66 -12.61
C ASN A 296 -14.56 -19.62 -13.18
#